data_AF-A0A6P8HDX5-F1
#
_entry.id   AF-A0A6P8HDX5-F1
#
_cell.length_a   1.000
_cell.length_b   1.000
_cell.length_c   1.000
_cell.angle_alpha   90.00
_cell.angle_beta   90.00
_cell.angle_gamma   90.00
#
_symmetry.space_group_name_H-M   'P 1'
#
loop_
_entity.id
_entity.type
_entity.pdbx_description
1 polymer ?
#
loop_
_entity_poly.entity_id
_entity_poly.type
_entity_poly.pdbx_seq_one_letter_code
_entity_poly.pdbx_strand_id
1 'polypeptide(L)'
;MPHCSKLLYNNVLWANWGPALKHVVIVGNGFSSYQQRLPSRQLNSEVMYIAKILPHLQEVNIPNTFYLKDIFNDSSIHFFHEHVLSKIEKDFWNPRPEPAYDVNDPEIVTIAKQR
;
A
#
# COMPACT_ATOMS: atom_id res chain seq x y z
N MET A 1 -8.24 -4.30 6.27
CA MET A 1 -7.23 -5.19 5.69
C MET A 1 -6.02 -5.42 6.62
N PRO A 2 -6.18 -5.57 7.95
CA PRO A 2 -5.01 -5.84 8.81
C PRO A 2 -4.32 -7.15 8.40
N HIS A 3 -2.99 -7.19 8.44
CA HIS A 3 -2.14 -8.33 8.01
C HIS A 3 -2.31 -8.79 6.57
N CYS A 4 -2.97 -7.99 5.74
CA CYS A 4 -2.98 -8.28 4.31
C CYS A 4 -1.58 -8.12 3.73
N SER A 5 -1.32 -8.91 2.68
CA SER A 5 -0.14 -8.79 1.83
C SER A 5 0.11 -7.34 1.40
N LYS A 6 1.40 -6.95 1.38
CA LYS A 6 1.82 -5.65 0.84
C LYS A 6 1.42 -5.47 -0.63
N LEU A 7 1.36 -6.57 -1.38
CA LEU A 7 0.96 -6.61 -2.79
C LEU A 7 -0.51 -6.20 -2.97
N LEU A 8 -1.37 -6.56 -2.02
CA LEU A 8 -2.79 -6.23 -2.09
C LEU A 8 -3.03 -4.72 -1.92
N TYR A 9 -2.30 -4.06 -1.01
CA TYR A 9 -2.35 -2.60 -0.91
C TYR A 9 -1.83 -1.91 -2.17
N ASN A 10 -0.72 -2.41 -2.71
CA ASN A 10 -0.15 -1.91 -3.96
C ASN A 10 -1.16 -2.03 -5.12
N ASN A 11 -1.93 -3.12 -5.18
CA ASN A 11 -3.02 -3.30 -6.15
C ASN A 11 -4.18 -2.33 -5.95
N VAL A 12 -4.62 -2.10 -4.71
CA VAL A 12 -5.69 -1.12 -4.41
C VAL A 12 -5.27 0.28 -4.87
N LEU A 13 -4.02 0.67 -4.59
CA LEU A 13 -3.47 1.95 -5.03
C LEU A 13 -3.40 2.01 -6.56
N TRP A 14 -2.90 0.97 -7.22
CA TRP A 14 -2.82 0.90 -8.67
C TRP A 14 -4.19 1.02 -9.35
N ALA A 15 -5.18 0.24 -8.89
CA ALA A 15 -6.52 0.21 -9.46
C ALA A 15 -7.20 1.60 -9.40
N ASN A 16 -6.90 2.36 -8.34
CA ASN A 16 -7.46 3.69 -8.08
C ASN A 16 -6.48 4.84 -8.36
N TRP A 17 -5.32 4.57 -8.99
CA TRP A 17 -4.22 5.51 -9.09
C TRP A 17 -4.64 6.79 -9.82
N GLY A 18 -4.47 7.92 -9.16
CA GLY A 18 -4.90 9.22 -9.66
C GLY A 18 -5.55 10.07 -8.56
N PRO A 19 -6.10 11.23 -8.95
CA PRO A 19 -6.88 12.09 -8.04
C PRO A 19 -8.08 11.39 -7.38
N ALA A 20 -8.58 10.30 -7.98
CA ALA A 20 -9.65 9.47 -7.42
C ALA A 20 -9.30 8.83 -6.07
N LEU A 21 -8.01 8.73 -5.72
CA LEU A 21 -7.56 8.27 -4.39
C LEU A 21 -8.18 9.08 -3.25
N LYS A 22 -8.62 10.32 -3.45
CA LYS A 22 -9.35 11.10 -2.43
C LYS A 22 -10.63 10.42 -1.92
N HIS A 23 -11.16 9.45 -2.66
CA HIS A 23 -12.35 8.66 -2.29
C HIS A 23 -12.00 7.30 -1.66
N VAL A 24 -10.72 7.01 -1.49
CA VAL A 24 -10.23 5.74 -0.93
C VAL A 24 -9.75 5.96 0.50
N VAL A 25 -10.25 5.13 1.40
CA VAL A 25 -9.74 5.02 2.78
C VAL A 25 -9.30 3.58 2.99
N ILE A 26 -8.07 3.37 3.45
CA ILE A 26 -7.53 2.05 3.74
C ILE A 26 -7.33 1.95 5.26
N VAL A 27 -7.93 0.95 5.87
CA VAL A 27 -7.64 0.56 7.25
C VAL A 27 -6.84 -0.73 7.20
N GLY A 28 -5.58 -0.70 7.62
CA GLY A 28 -4.66 -1.82 7.43
C GLY A 28 -3.33 -1.61 8.12
N ASN A 29 -2.30 -2.25 7.59
CA ASN A 29 -0.94 -2.12 8.09
C ASN A 29 -0.41 -0.70 7.81
N GLY A 30 0.45 -0.17 8.66
CA GLY A 30 1.15 1.09 8.41
C GLY A 30 1.91 1.04 7.09
N PHE A 31 1.82 2.09 6.26
CA PHE A 31 2.58 2.15 5.01
C PHE A 31 3.99 2.65 5.30
N SER A 32 4.09 3.58 6.25
CA SER A 32 5.35 4.05 6.82
C SER A 32 6.26 2.91 7.31
N SER A 33 5.68 1.82 7.83
CA SER A 33 6.44 0.67 8.31
C SER A 33 7.08 -0.14 7.16
N TYR A 34 6.51 -0.14 5.95
CA TYR A 34 7.18 -0.72 4.78
C TYR A 34 8.42 0.06 4.37
N GLN A 35 8.38 1.40 4.43
CA GLN A 35 9.56 2.24 4.16
C GLN A 35 10.69 2.01 5.17
N GLN A 36 10.33 1.70 6.43
CA GLN A 36 11.31 1.43 7.48
C GLN A 36 11.92 0.03 7.39
N ARG A 37 11.14 -0.97 6.98
CA ARG A 37 11.55 -2.39 6.96
C ARG A 37 12.18 -2.84 5.65
N LEU A 38 11.81 -2.22 4.52
CA LEU A 38 12.29 -2.63 3.20
C LEU A 38 13.39 -1.70 2.68
N PRO A 39 14.49 -2.24 2.12
CA PRO A 39 15.44 -1.44 1.36
C PRO A 39 14.74 -0.69 0.24
N SER A 40 15.16 0.55 -0.06
CA SER A 40 14.50 1.39 -1.07
C SER A 40 14.38 0.71 -2.44
N ARG A 41 15.38 -0.09 -2.83
CA ARG A 41 15.32 -0.87 -4.08
C ARG A 41 14.16 -1.87 -4.08
N GLN A 42 13.98 -2.59 -2.97
CA GLN A 42 12.93 -3.58 -2.80
C GLN A 42 11.54 -2.93 -2.70
N LEU A 43 11.43 -1.85 -1.93
CA LEU A 43 10.18 -1.08 -1.83
C LEU A 43 9.71 -0.59 -3.21
N ASN A 44 10.62 -0.06 -4.02
CA ASN A 44 10.31 0.43 -5.36
C ASN A 44 10.03 -0.68 -6.38
N SER A 45 10.64 -1.86 -6.24
CA SER A 45 10.40 -2.96 -7.18
C SER A 45 9.13 -3.76 -6.86
N GLU A 46 8.86 -4.00 -5.57
CA GLU A 46 7.76 -4.87 -5.15
C GLU A 46 6.45 -4.10 -4.91
N VAL A 47 6.53 -2.88 -4.40
CA VAL A 47 5.37 -2.09 -4.00
C VAL A 47 5.49 -0.62 -4.42
N MET A 48 5.78 -0.42 -5.70
CA MET A 48 6.05 0.91 -6.28
C MET A 48 4.97 1.95 -5.99
N TYR A 49 3.70 1.57 -5.89
CA TYR A 49 2.61 2.51 -5.66
C TYR A 49 2.55 2.97 -4.20
N ILE A 50 2.87 2.08 -3.27
CA ILE A 50 3.07 2.45 -1.86
C ILE A 50 4.25 3.43 -1.77
N ALA A 51 5.38 3.09 -2.39
CA ALA A 51 6.59 3.93 -2.38
C ALA A 51 6.31 5.35 -2.92
N LYS A 52 5.60 5.45 -4.05
CA LYS A 52 5.29 6.71 -4.71
C LYS A 52 4.30 7.57 -3.91
N ILE A 53 3.28 6.97 -3.30
CA ILE A 53 2.20 7.74 -2.67
C ILE A 53 2.51 8.16 -1.23
N LEU A 54 3.44 7.48 -0.56
CA LEU A 54 3.83 7.76 0.83
C LEU A 54 4.00 9.25 1.16
N PRO A 55 4.69 10.08 0.35
CA PRO A 55 4.85 11.51 0.63
C PRO A 55 3.56 12.33 0.55
N HIS A 56 2.51 11.78 -0.06
CA HIS A 56 1.22 12.45 -0.32
C HIS A 56 0.06 11.84 0.46
N LEU A 57 0.35 10.82 1.27
CA LEU A 57 -0.60 10.09 2.08
C LEU A 57 -0.70 10.71 3.48
N GLN A 58 -1.92 10.79 4.01
CA GLN A 58 -2.12 10.99 5.44
C GLN A 58 -2.30 9.62 6.10
N GLU A 59 -1.40 9.30 7.03
CA GLU A 59 -1.41 8.07 7.81
C GLU A 59 -1.65 8.41 9.29
N VAL A 60 -2.58 7.70 9.92
CA VAL A 60 -2.91 7.85 11.35
C VAL A 60 -2.88 6.49 12.02
N ASN A 61 -1.96 6.33 12.97
CA ASN A 61 -1.81 5.08 13.71
C ASN A 61 -3.02 4.85 14.63
N ILE A 62 -3.49 3.60 14.68
CA ILE A 62 -4.56 3.13 15.56
C ILE A 62 -3.91 2.48 16.78
N PRO A 63 -4.11 3.00 18.00
CA PRO A 63 -3.55 2.40 19.20
C PRO A 63 -4.05 0.97 19.41
N ASN A 64 -3.13 0.02 19.64
CA ASN A 64 -3.49 -1.34 20.00
C ASN A 64 -3.98 -1.42 21.46
N THR A 65 -5.29 -1.59 21.64
CA THR A 65 -5.93 -1.77 22.96
C THR A 65 -6.14 -3.23 23.36
N PHE A 66 -5.78 -4.19 22.51
CA PHE A 66 -5.90 -5.63 22.81
C PHE A 66 -4.92 -6.08 23.89
N TYR A 67 -5.25 -7.19 24.57
CA TYR A 67 -4.34 -7.82 25.53
C TYR A 67 -3.06 -8.34 24.84
N LEU A 68 -3.22 -8.98 23.69
CA LEU A 68 -2.10 -9.42 22.84
C LEU A 68 -1.61 -8.24 22.01
N LYS A 69 -0.49 -7.64 22.45
CA LYS A 69 0.04 -6.40 21.87
C LYS A 69 0.73 -6.57 20.53
N ASP A 70 1.13 -7.78 20.19
CA ASP A 70 1.88 -8.15 18.99
C ASP A 70 0.99 -8.37 17.76
N ILE A 71 -0.29 -8.69 17.93
CA ILE A 71 -1.17 -9.00 16.80
C ILE A 71 -1.51 -7.73 16.00
N PHE A 72 -2.00 -6.65 16.60
CA PHE A 72 -2.43 -5.47 15.83
C PHE A 72 -1.55 -4.23 16.06
N ASN A 73 -0.25 -4.44 16.30
CA ASN A 73 0.70 -3.37 16.61
C ASN A 73 1.00 -2.39 15.47
N ASP A 74 0.69 -2.75 14.22
CA ASP A 74 1.00 -1.94 13.03
C ASP A 74 -0.28 -1.47 12.32
N SER A 75 -1.36 -1.20 13.06
CA SER A 75 -2.64 -0.81 12.45
C SER A 75 -2.71 0.71 12.23
N SER A 76 -3.09 1.13 11.03
CA SER A 76 -3.22 2.54 10.64
C SER A 76 -4.39 2.78 9.69
N ILE A 77 -4.88 4.02 9.70
CA ILE A 77 -5.84 4.56 8.72
C ILE A 77 -5.06 5.41 7.72
N HIS A 78 -5.30 5.16 6.43
CA HIS A 78 -4.67 5.83 5.30
C HIS A 78 -5.73 6.54 4.48
N PHE A 79 -5.54 7.83 4.22
CA PHE A 79 -6.44 8.62 3.39
C PHE A 79 -5.71 9.77 2.70
N PHE A 80 -6.35 10.34 1.67
CA PHE A 80 -5.73 11.32 0.79
C PHE A 80 -6.55 12.59 0.76
N HIS A 81 -5.92 13.71 1.09
CA HIS A 81 -6.57 15.01 1.01
C HIS A 81 -6.61 15.53 -0.42
N GLU A 82 -7.78 15.99 -0.87
CA GLU A 82 -7.96 16.57 -2.20
C GLU A 82 -6.98 17.73 -2.49
N HIS A 83 -6.74 18.60 -1.51
CA HIS A 83 -5.83 19.74 -1.65
C HIS A 83 -4.34 19.35 -1.72
N VAL A 84 -3.99 18.12 -1.33
CA VAL A 84 -2.64 17.56 -1.50
C VAL A 84 -2.56 16.93 -2.89
N LEU A 85 -3.53 16.10 -3.27
CA LEU A 85 -3.54 15.42 -4.56
C LEU A 85 -3.62 16.40 -5.75
N SER A 86 -4.33 17.52 -5.60
CA SER A 86 -4.47 18.52 -6.67
C SER A 86 -3.18 19.27 -6.99
N LYS A 87 -2.19 19.23 -6.10
CA LYS A 87 -0.87 19.85 -6.29
C LYS A 87 0.13 18.92 -6.98
N ILE A 88 -0.20 17.65 -7.13
CA ILE A 88 0.68 16.65 -7.75
C ILE A 88 0.62 16.82 -9.27
N GLU A 89 1.79 16.88 -9.91
CA GLU A 89 1.91 17.02 -11.36
C GLU A 89 1.24 15.85 -12.10
N LYS A 90 0.68 16.13 -13.28
CA LYS A 90 -0.03 15.11 -14.09
C LYS A 90 0.86 13.93 -14.47
N ASP A 91 2.16 14.16 -14.62
CA ASP A 91 3.15 13.15 -14.99
C ASP A 91 3.45 12.18 -13.84
N PHE A 92 3.19 12.55 -12.58
CA PHE A 92 3.31 11.59 -11.47
C PHE A 92 2.35 10.40 -11.63
N TRP A 93 1.16 10.67 -12.17
CA TRP A 93 0.12 9.66 -12.35
C TRP A 93 0.35 8.78 -13.59
N ASN A 94 1.26 9.15 -14.49
CA ASN A 94 1.47 8.52 -15.79
C ASN A 94 2.96 8.21 -16.06
N PRO A 95 3.33 7.01 -16.54
CA PRO A 95 2.45 5.88 -16.83
C PRO A 95 1.98 5.16 -15.56
N ARG A 96 0.86 4.43 -15.69
CA ARG A 96 0.30 3.56 -14.66
C ARG A 96 0.53 2.08 -15.04
N PRO A 97 1.77 1.56 -14.96
CA PRO A 97 2.04 0.17 -15.29
C PRO A 97 1.34 -0.77 -14.32
N GLU A 98 0.80 -1.88 -14.82
CA GLU A 98 0.30 -2.94 -13.95
C GLU A 98 1.45 -3.51 -13.09
N PRO A 99 1.26 -3.66 -11.77
CA PRO A 99 2.26 -4.29 -10.92
C PRO A 99 2.59 -5.71 -11.39
N ALA A 100 3.89 -5.99 -11.55
CA ALA A 100 4.39 -7.33 -11.79
C ALA A 100 4.94 -7.90 -10.50
N TYR A 101 4.50 -9.10 -10.12
CA TYR A 101 4.93 -9.78 -8.90
C TYR A 101 5.62 -11.11 -9.22
N ASP A 102 6.50 -11.55 -8.33
CA ASP A 102 7.06 -12.90 -8.40
C ASP A 102 5.95 -13.92 -8.13
N VAL A 103 5.68 -14.81 -9.09
CA VAL A 103 4.67 -15.86 -8.95
C VAL A 103 4.99 -16.86 -7.83
N ASN A 104 6.23 -16.88 -7.34
CA ASN A 104 6.67 -17.69 -6.21
C ASN A 104 6.58 -16.94 -4.88
N ASP A 105 6.14 -15.68 -4.88
CA ASP A 105 5.92 -14.93 -3.64
C ASP A 105 4.89 -15.69 -2.78
N PRO A 106 5.21 -16.00 -1.51
CA PRO A 106 4.34 -16.80 -0.65
C PRO A 106 2.99 -16.11 -0.36
N GLU A 107 2.87 -14.81 -0.59
CA GLU A 107 1.63 -14.06 -0.46
C GLU A 107 0.69 -14.22 -1.68
N ILE A 108 1.17 -14.82 -2.78
CA ILE A 108 0.36 -15.05 -3.98
C ILE A 108 -0.26 -16.45 -3.97
N VAL A 109 -1.58 -16.49 -4.03
CA VAL A 109 -2.34 -17.73 -4.19
C VAL A 109 -2.54 -18.00 -5.68
N THR A 110 -1.92 -19.08 -6.18
CA THR A 110 -2.11 -19.56 -7.55
C THR A 110 -3.06 -20.76 -7.57
N ILE A 111 -3.77 -20.96 -8.68
CA ILE A 111 -4.53 -22.19 -8.89
C ILE A 111 -3.51 -23.32 -9.05
N ALA A 112 -3.56 -24.32 -8.18
CA ALA A 112 -2.72 -25.51 -8.32
C ALA A 112 -2.97 -26.13 -9.71
N LYS A 113 -1.93 -26.28 -10.52
CA LYS A 113 -2.02 -27.06 -11.77
C LYS A 113 -2.49 -28.46 -11.39
N GLN A 114 -3.71 -28.82 -11.75
CA GLN A 114 -4.17 -30.21 -11.70
C GLN A 114 -3.17 -31.02 -12.55
N ARG A 115 -2.46 -31.93 -11.90
CA ARG A 115 -1.58 -32.90 -12.55
C ARG A 115 -2.40 -33.98 -13.23
#